data_AF-A0A914VLW1-F1
#
_entry.id   AF-A0A914VLW1-F1
#
_cell.length_a   1.000
_cell.length_b   1.000
_cell.length_c   1.000
_cell.angle_alpha   90.00
_cell.angle_beta   90.00
_cell.angle_gamma   90.00
#
_symmetry.space_group_name_H-M   'P 1'
#
loop_
_entity.id
_entity.type
_entity.pdbx_description
1 polymer ?
#
loop_
_entity_poly.entity_id
_entity_poly.type
_entity_poly.pdbx_seq_one_letter_code
_entity_poly.pdbx_strand_id
1 'polypeptide(L)'
;PSLLYGIYEQDAPDTLLLDVPRLYSLGRLGRLYRWYSFWINIVDALWQSVAIYFVTHMTYIDTDTDMWTFGFLLCAELLMVNSFHLAIEVKQWTIPFFLSLTLSFLAYFVFALTYNLFVGP
;
A
#
# COMPACT_ATOMS: atom_id res chain seq x y z
N PRO A 1 5.33 3.97 -5.10
CA PRO A 1 5.86 2.93 -4.19
C PRO A 1 5.79 1.50 -4.76
N SER A 2 4.64 1.03 -5.29
CA SER A 2 4.49 -0.33 -5.84
C SER A 2 5.37 -0.62 -7.07
N LEU A 3 5.53 0.35 -7.98
CA LEU A 3 6.44 0.21 -9.13
C LEU A 3 7.91 0.07 -8.67
N LEU A 4 8.31 0.89 -7.70
CA LEU A 4 9.68 0.88 -7.18
C LEU A 4 9.98 -0.42 -6.43
N TYR A 5 9.00 -0.91 -5.67
CA TYR A 5 9.02 -2.24 -5.07
C TYR A 5 9.27 -3.32 -6.13
N GLY A 6 8.51 -3.34 -7.23
CA GLY A 6 8.72 -4.32 -8.30
C GLY A 6 10.10 -4.30 -8.97
N ILE A 7 10.82 -3.17 -8.93
CA ILE A 7 12.15 -3.03 -9.54
C ILE A 7 13.27 -3.36 -8.55
N TYR A 8 13.14 -2.91 -7.30
CA TYR A 8 14.22 -2.95 -6.30
C TYR A 8 14.07 -4.08 -5.27
N GLU A 9 12.95 -4.82 -5.27
CA GLU A 9 12.76 -5.92 -4.34
C GLU A 9 13.73 -7.06 -4.64
N GLN A 10 14.49 -7.45 -3.61
CA GLN A 10 15.42 -8.56 -3.66
C GLN A 10 15.09 -9.51 -2.49
N ASP A 11 14.76 -10.76 -2.82
CA ASP A 11 14.47 -11.78 -1.81
C ASP A 11 15.70 -12.17 -0.97
N ALA A 12 16.89 -12.08 -1.56
CA ALA A 12 18.18 -12.44 -0.97
C ALA A 12 19.33 -11.76 -1.74
N PRO A 13 20.50 -11.56 -1.09
CA PRO A 13 21.68 -11.03 -1.78
C PRO A 13 22.18 -12.01 -2.85
N ASP A 14 22.81 -11.45 -3.89
CA ASP A 14 23.39 -12.16 -5.03
C ASP A 14 24.36 -13.26 -4.62
N THR A 15 25.26 -12.97 -3.68
CA THR A 15 26.24 -13.92 -3.13
C THR A 15 25.57 -15.16 -2.55
N LEU A 16 24.50 -14.99 -1.76
CA LEU A 16 23.76 -16.10 -1.16
C LEU A 16 22.98 -16.93 -2.20
N LEU A 17 22.46 -16.28 -3.24
CA LEU A 17 21.77 -16.97 -4.35
C LEU A 17 22.71 -17.83 -5.18
N LEU A 18 23.98 -17.41 -5.34
CA LEU A 18 25.01 -18.18 -6.03
C LEU A 18 25.52 -19.35 -5.19
N ASP A 19 25.71 -19.14 -3.87
CA ASP A 19 26.18 -20.19 -2.95
C ASP A 19 25.13 -21.28 -2.71
N VAL A 20 23.83 -20.92 -2.71
CA VAL A 20 22.73 -21.86 -2.45
C VAL A 20 21.71 -21.84 -3.60
N PRO A 21 22.00 -22.52 -4.72
CA PRO A 21 21.14 -22.51 -5.93
C PRO A 21 19.76 -23.14 -5.69
N ARG A 22 19.56 -23.84 -4.56
CA ARG A 22 18.26 -24.39 -4.16
C ARG A 22 17.21 -23.29 -3.95
N LEU A 23 17.59 -22.08 -3.52
CA LEU A 23 16.67 -20.94 -3.35
C LEU A 23 15.97 -20.57 -4.66
N TYR A 24 16.67 -20.68 -5.79
CA TYR A 24 16.12 -20.41 -7.12
C TYR A 24 15.06 -21.42 -7.58
N SER A 25 15.09 -22.64 -7.03
CA SER A 25 14.17 -23.71 -7.43
C SER A 25 12.69 -23.37 -7.20
N LEU A 26 12.39 -22.53 -6.20
CA LEU A 26 11.04 -22.08 -5.87
C LEU A 26 10.41 -21.23 -6.98
N GLY A 27 11.20 -20.32 -7.57
CA GLY A 27 10.81 -19.51 -8.72
C GLY A 27 10.64 -20.37 -9.98
N ARG A 28 11.63 -21.24 -10.28
CA ARG A 28 11.61 -22.13 -11.45
C ARG A 28 10.39 -23.07 -11.47
N LEU A 29 9.95 -23.55 -10.31
CA LEU A 29 8.79 -24.44 -10.17
C LEU A 29 7.45 -23.67 -10.14
N GLY A 30 7.45 -22.35 -10.36
CA GLY A 30 6.24 -21.53 -10.36
C GLY A 30 5.47 -21.58 -9.03
N ARG A 31 6.18 -21.76 -7.91
CA ARG A 31 5.56 -21.91 -6.59
C ARG A 31 5.29 -20.59 -5.88
N LEU A 32 5.96 -19.51 -6.28
CA LEU A 32 5.79 -18.18 -5.67
C LEU A 32 4.40 -17.58 -5.95
N TYR A 33 3.96 -17.61 -7.20
CA TYR A 33 2.68 -17.02 -7.60
C TYR A 33 1.80 -18.07 -8.25
N ARG A 34 0.85 -18.60 -7.47
CA ARG A 34 -0.15 -19.56 -7.95
C ARG A 34 -1.50 -18.87 -8.11
N TRP A 35 -2.39 -19.45 -8.90
CA TRP A 35 -3.75 -18.95 -9.09
C TRP A 35 -4.49 -18.71 -7.76
N TYR A 36 -4.23 -19.53 -6.73
CA TYR A 36 -4.81 -19.38 -5.40
C TYR A 36 -4.31 -18.13 -4.67
N SER A 37 -3.03 -17.77 -4.82
CA SER A 37 -2.45 -16.55 -4.22
C SER A 37 -3.15 -15.29 -4.73
N PHE A 38 -3.57 -15.28 -5.99
CA PHE A 38 -4.37 -14.19 -6.54
C PHE A 38 -5.70 -14.00 -5.78
N TRP A 39 -6.44 -15.08 -5.56
CA TRP A 39 -7.72 -14.99 -4.85
C TRP A 39 -7.56 -14.61 -3.38
N ILE A 40 -6.50 -15.05 -2.71
CA ILE A 40 -6.19 -14.59 -1.35
C ILE A 40 -6.02 -13.07 -1.35
N ASN A 41 -5.23 -12.52 -2.29
CA ASN A 41 -5.02 -11.07 -2.37
C ASN A 41 -6.31 -10.31 -2.69
N ILE A 42 -7.21 -10.88 -3.50
CA ILE A 42 -8.53 -10.27 -3.76
C ILE A 42 -9.39 -10.25 -2.48
N VAL A 43 -9.41 -11.34 -1.71
CA VAL A 43 -10.15 -11.40 -0.45
C VAL A 43 -9.57 -10.43 0.58
N ASP A 44 -8.25 -10.30 0.66
CA ASP A 44 -7.59 -9.35 1.55
C ASP A 44 -7.91 -7.90 1.16
N ALA A 45 -7.88 -7.56 -0.14
CA ALA A 45 -8.26 -6.23 -0.62
C ALA A 45 -9.74 -5.90 -0.34
N LEU A 46 -10.64 -6.89 -0.50
CA LEU A 46 -12.05 -6.74 -0.12
C LEU A 46 -12.18 -6.49 1.38
N TRP A 47 -11.47 -7.26 2.21
CA TRP A 47 -11.46 -7.05 3.65
C TRP A 47 -10.98 -5.66 4.04
N GLN A 48 -9.86 -5.20 3.49
CA GLN A 48 -9.32 -3.86 3.76
C GLN A 48 -10.32 -2.75 3.37
N SER A 49 -10.92 -2.83 2.17
CA SER A 49 -11.90 -1.83 1.73
C SER A 49 -13.14 -1.76 2.63
N VAL A 50 -13.65 -2.91 3.07
CA VAL A 50 -14.76 -3.01 4.01
C VAL A 50 -14.37 -2.42 5.37
N ALA A 51 -13.20 -2.77 5.90
CA ALA A 51 -12.72 -2.27 7.18
C ALA A 51 -12.58 -0.73 7.17
N ILE A 52 -11.93 -0.17 6.16
CA ILE A 52 -11.76 1.29 6.00
C ILE A 52 -13.13 1.98 5.99
N TYR A 53 -14.07 1.49 5.17
CA TYR A 53 -15.40 2.08 5.11
C TYR A 53 -16.14 2.06 6.46
N PHE A 54 -16.15 0.91 7.14
CA PHE A 54 -16.85 0.79 8.42
C PHE A 54 -16.21 1.60 9.54
N VAL A 55 -14.87 1.69 9.58
CA VAL A 55 -14.15 2.52 10.56
C VAL A 55 -14.51 3.99 10.38
N THR A 56 -14.45 4.51 9.15
CA THR A 56 -14.85 5.90 8.90
C THR A 56 -16.34 6.10 9.19
N HIS A 57 -17.21 5.16 8.79
CA HIS A 57 -18.66 5.28 9.03
C HIS A 57 -19.01 5.31 10.52
N MET A 58 -18.45 4.42 11.34
CA MET A 58 -18.71 4.40 12.79
C MET A 58 -18.19 5.65 13.50
N THR A 59 -17.12 6.26 12.99
CA THR A 59 -16.56 7.49 13.57
C THR A 59 -17.49 8.69 13.40
N TYR A 60 -18.31 8.70 12.34
CA TYR A 60 -19.16 9.84 11.96
C TYR A 60 -20.67 9.54 12.05
N ILE A 61 -21.08 8.48 12.75
CA ILE A 61 -22.46 7.96 12.73
C ILE A 61 -23.52 8.92 13.31
N ASP A 62 -23.10 9.95 14.06
CA ASP A 62 -24.00 10.94 14.69
C ASP A 62 -23.56 12.40 14.39
N THR A 63 -22.79 12.62 13.34
CA THR A 63 -22.21 13.94 13.00
C THR A 63 -22.61 14.39 11.60
N ASP A 64 -23.03 15.65 11.47
CA ASP A 64 -23.30 16.29 10.18
C ASP A 64 -22.00 16.46 9.39
N THR A 65 -21.70 15.50 8.51
CA THR A 65 -20.49 15.47 7.70
C THR A 65 -20.87 15.59 6.24
N ASP A 66 -20.27 16.55 5.54
CA ASP A 66 -20.46 16.68 4.10
C ASP A 66 -19.82 15.50 3.35
N MET A 67 -20.40 15.15 2.20
CA MET A 67 -19.96 14.07 1.34
C MET A 67 -18.48 14.22 0.94
N TRP A 68 -18.03 15.45 0.68
CA TRP A 68 -16.64 15.71 0.29
C TRP A 68 -15.67 15.51 1.44
N THR A 69 -16.01 15.96 2.64
CA THR A 69 -15.19 15.75 3.85
C THR A 69 -15.09 14.27 4.18
N PHE A 70 -16.20 13.54 4.09
CA PHE A 70 -16.23 12.09 4.30
C PHE A 70 -15.39 11.35 3.25
N GLY A 71 -15.52 11.70 1.97
CA GLY A 71 -14.73 11.11 0.88
C GLY A 71 -13.23 11.42 1.00
N PHE A 72 -12.88 12.62 1.47
CA PHE A 72 -11.49 12.99 1.75
C PHE A 72 -10.89 12.11 2.85
N LEU A 73 -11.61 11.94 3.96
CA LEU A 73 -11.18 11.09 5.08
C LEU A 73 -11.01 9.63 4.66
N LEU A 74 -11.97 9.08 3.91
CA LEU A 74 -11.87 7.73 3.34
C LEU A 74 -10.62 7.58 2.46
N CYS A 75 -10.35 8.53 1.58
CA CYS A 75 -9.16 8.51 0.72
C CYS A 75 -7.86 8.58 1.53
N ALA A 76 -7.83 9.40 2.58
CA ALA A 76 -6.66 9.55 3.44
C ALA A 76 -6.37 8.26 4.22
N GLU A 77 -7.41 7.64 4.80
CA GLU A 77 -7.31 6.36 5.51
C GLU A 77 -6.87 5.24 4.55
N LEU A 78 -7.47 5.16 3.37
CA LEU A 78 -7.08 4.19 2.33
C LEU A 78 -5.61 4.33 1.95
N LEU A 79 -5.13 5.56 1.75
CA LEU A 79 -3.73 5.80 1.41
C LEU A 79 -2.79 5.36 2.53
N MET A 80 -3.15 5.63 3.79
CA MET A 80 -2.38 5.16 4.95
C MET A 80 -2.34 3.65 5.01
N VAL A 81 -3.50 2.98 5.01
CA VAL A 81 -3.59 1.52 5.12
C VAL A 81 -2.82 0.84 3.99
N ASN A 82 -2.98 1.28 2.75
CA ASN A 82 -2.26 0.72 1.61
C ASN A 82 -0.74 0.95 1.71
N SER A 83 -0.30 2.11 2.21
CA SER A 83 1.13 2.38 2.42
C SER A 83 1.72 1.47 3.50
N PHE A 84 1.01 1.27 4.62
CA PHE A 84 1.43 0.37 5.69
C PHE A 84 1.41 -1.11 5.25
N HIS A 85 0.39 -1.53 4.51
CA HIS A 85 0.32 -2.87 3.97
C HIS A 85 1.52 -3.17 3.08
N LEU A 86 1.85 -2.27 2.15
CA LEU A 86 3.03 -2.40 1.31
C LEU A 86 4.33 -2.40 2.13
N ALA A 87 4.43 -1.55 3.16
CA ALA A 87 5.60 -1.51 4.04
C ALA A 87 5.82 -2.83 4.80
N ILE A 88 4.75 -3.55 5.15
CA ILE A 88 4.84 -4.86 5.83
C ILE A 88 5.25 -5.96 4.85
N GLU A 89 4.81 -5.89 3.59
CA GLU A 89 5.16 -6.89 2.57
C GLU A 89 6.62 -6.81 2.12
N VAL A 90 7.24 -5.62 2.19
CA VAL A 90 8.61 -5.39 1.74
C VAL A 90 9.61 -6.11 2.63
N LYS A 91 10.47 -6.92 2.02
CA LYS A 91 11.56 -7.61 2.73
C LYS A 91 12.83 -6.77 2.79
N GLN A 92 13.09 -5.94 1.77
CA GLN A 92 14.28 -5.11 1.70
C GLN A 92 13.97 -3.61 1.75
N TRP A 93 14.24 -3.00 2.91
CA TRP A 93 14.08 -1.56 3.12
C TRP A 93 15.23 -0.76 2.48
N THR A 94 15.04 -0.37 1.22
CA THR A 94 15.96 0.51 0.50
C THR A 94 15.59 2.00 0.67
N ILE A 95 16.59 2.87 0.64
CA ILE A 95 16.40 4.34 0.69
C ILE A 95 15.41 4.85 -0.38
N PRO A 96 15.54 4.50 -1.67
CA PRO A 96 14.58 4.93 -2.69
C PRO A 96 13.14 4.47 -2.41
N PHE A 97 12.96 3.26 -1.85
CA PHE A 97 11.63 2.77 -1.48
C PHE A 97 11.03 3.60 -0.34
N PHE A 98 11.79 3.83 0.73
CA PHE A 98 11.37 4.67 1.85
C PHE A 98 11.01 6.10 1.40
N LEU A 99 11.86 6.70 0.54
CA LEU A 99 11.60 8.01 -0.05
C LEU A 99 10.34 8.02 -0.91
N SER A 100 10.09 6.98 -1.72
CA SER A 100 8.86 6.92 -2.51
C SER A 100 7.62 6.83 -1.64
N LEU A 101 7.67 6.07 -0.53
CA LEU A 101 6.53 5.89 0.35
C LEU A 101 6.20 7.19 1.09
N THR A 102 7.22 7.84 1.66
CA THR A 102 7.07 9.16 2.31
C THR A 102 6.66 10.25 1.33
N LEU A 103 7.21 10.28 0.12
CA LEU A 103 6.83 11.25 -0.91
C LEU A 103 5.37 11.08 -1.34
N SER A 104 4.89 9.84 -1.54
CA SER A 104 3.48 9.59 -1.89
C SER A 104 2.53 10.07 -0.80
N PHE A 105 2.87 9.83 0.47
CA PHE A 105 2.10 10.33 1.60
C PHE A 105 2.09 11.86 1.65
N LEU A 106 3.26 12.50 1.60
CA LEU A 106 3.38 13.96 1.63
C LEU A 106 2.68 14.62 0.45
N ALA A 107 2.82 14.07 -0.76
CA ALA A 107 2.20 14.62 -1.97
C ALA A 107 0.67 14.68 -1.85
N TYR A 108 0.05 13.67 -1.24
CA TYR A 108 -1.39 13.67 -0.99
C TYR A 108 -1.83 14.82 -0.07
N PHE A 109 -1.15 15.00 1.07
CA PHE A 109 -1.47 16.09 2.00
C PHE A 109 -1.17 17.46 1.41
N VAL A 110 -0.05 17.62 0.71
CA VAL A 110 0.30 18.87 0.04
C VAL A 110 -0.75 19.24 -1.01
N PHE A 111 -1.16 18.27 -1.83
CA PHE A 111 -2.22 18.48 -2.81
C PHE A 111 -3.55 18.86 -2.14
N ALA A 112 -3.94 18.15 -1.08
CA ALA A 112 -5.16 18.43 -0.33
C ALA A 112 -5.19 19.84 0.27
N LEU A 113 -4.08 20.27 0.90
CA LEU A 113 -3.96 21.61 1.46
C LEU A 113 -3.97 22.70 0.39
N THR A 114 -3.26 22.46 -0.72
CA THR A 114 -3.21 23.40 -1.84
C THR A 114 -4.59 23.53 -2.48
N TYR A 115 -5.29 22.43 -2.69
CA TYR A 115 -6.65 22.43 -3.22
C TYR A 115 -7.62 23.20 -2.32
N ASN A 116 -7.57 22.97 -1.01
CA ASN A 116 -8.39 23.72 -0.05
C ASN A 116 -8.07 25.22 -0.06
N LEU A 117 -6.79 25.61 -0.22
CA LEU A 117 -6.38 27.00 -0.27
C LEU A 117 -6.89 27.75 -1.51
N PHE A 118 -6.99 27.09 -2.67
CA PHE A 118 -7.35 27.73 -3.93
C PHE A 118 -8.83 27.58 -4.32
N VAL A 119 -9.49 26.51 -3.89
CA VAL A 119 -10.86 26.15 -4.29
C VAL A 119 -11.84 26.22 -3.13
N GLY A 120 -11.37 26.11 -1.88
CA GLY A 120 -12.21 26.33 -0.71
C GLY A 120 -12.69 27.78 -0.62
N PRO A 121 -13.91 28.04 -0.12
CA PRO A 121 -14.36 29.39 0.21
C PRO A 121 -13.49 30.07 1.28
#